data_AF-A0A6P1TDV4-F1
#
_entry.id   AF-A0A6P1TDV4-F1
#
_cell.length_a   1.000
_cell.length_b   1.000
_cell.length_c   1.000
_cell.angle_alpha   90.00
_cell.angle_beta   90.00
_cell.angle_gamma   90.00
#
_symmetry.space_group_name_H-M   'P 1'
#
loop_
_entity.id
_entity.type
_entity.pdbx_description
1 polymer ?
#
loop_
_entity_poly.entity_id
_entity_poly.type
_entity_poly.pdbx_seq_one_letter_code
_entity_poly.pdbx_strand_id
1 'polypeptide(L)'
;MSILRNDTQVALNDLHRALQESADHYQYAADFLEGSAASDVCAKLVRERRGLAARVADAIRESGELPGEADRDLEAAEQIRQRFEALVEGDEVSAVVTHRLDAEGEFLAFLERDVRPLLGDTHSELLSESRKSVDHARELLGSLGAGGE
;
A
#
# COMPACT_ATOMS: atom_id res chain seq x y z
N MET A 1 29.57 6.67 11.34
CA MET A 1 28.17 6.26 11.12
C MET A 1 27.31 7.28 11.85
N SER A 2 26.59 8.14 11.13
CA SER A 2 25.72 9.14 11.75
C SER A 2 24.35 8.52 11.97
N ILE A 3 23.79 8.68 13.17
CA ILE A 3 22.50 8.12 13.59
C ILE A 3 21.41 8.44 12.54
N LEU A 4 21.31 9.71 12.10
CA LEU A 4 20.38 10.16 11.06
C LEU A 4 20.46 9.37 9.73
N ARG A 5 21.66 8.93 9.30
CA ARG A 5 21.79 8.15 8.07
C ARG A 5 21.11 6.79 8.23
N ASN A 6 21.20 6.20 9.42
CA ASN A 6 20.57 4.92 9.71
C ASN A 6 19.04 5.06 9.78
N ASP A 7 18.52 6.12 10.40
CA ASP A 7 17.06 6.36 10.48
C ASP A 7 16.43 6.56 9.10
N THR A 8 17.07 7.30 8.19
CA THR A 8 16.59 7.44 6.79
C THR A 8 16.58 6.10 6.04
N GLN A 9 17.60 5.28 6.26
CA GLN A 9 17.72 3.95 5.64
C GLN A 9 16.64 2.97 6.13
N VAL A 10 16.38 2.99 7.44
CA VAL A 10 15.28 2.23 8.05
C VAL A 10 13.94 2.70 7.47
N ALA A 11 13.69 4.00 7.44
CA ALA A 11 12.44 4.56 6.92
C ALA A 11 12.21 4.26 5.43
N LEU A 12 13.26 4.25 4.61
CA LEU A 12 13.17 3.82 3.20
C LEU A 12 12.80 2.33 3.08
N ASN A 13 13.39 1.47 3.90
CA ASN A 13 13.07 0.04 3.91
C ASN A 13 11.65 -0.22 4.42
N ASP A 14 11.22 0.47 5.48
CA ASP A 14 9.85 0.37 5.98
C ASP A 14 8.84 0.84 4.94
N LEU A 15 9.11 1.95 4.24
CA LEU A 15 8.29 2.41 3.13
C LEU A 15 8.24 1.39 1.98
N HIS A 16 9.40 0.81 1.62
CA HIS A 16 9.48 -0.21 0.58
C HIS A 16 8.61 -1.42 0.93
N ARG A 17 8.75 -1.94 2.16
CA ARG A 17 7.98 -3.07 2.68
C ARG A 17 6.48 -2.77 2.71
N ALA A 18 6.08 -1.60 3.22
CA ALA A 18 4.68 -1.20 3.28
C ALA A 18 4.04 -1.07 1.88
N LEU A 19 4.79 -0.59 0.88
CA LEU A 19 4.30 -0.53 -0.51
C LEU A 19 4.14 -1.92 -1.13
N GLN A 20 5.07 -2.85 -0.84
CA GLN A 20 4.98 -4.23 -1.30
C GLN A 20 3.80 -4.96 -0.67
N GLU A 21 3.60 -4.79 0.64
CA GLU A 21 2.48 -5.36 1.39
C GLU A 21 1.13 -4.80 0.90
N SER A 22 1.04 -3.48 0.70
CA SER A 22 -0.13 -2.84 0.07
C SER A 22 -0.45 -3.46 -1.29
N ALA A 23 0.57 -3.69 -2.13
CA ALA A 23 0.38 -4.32 -3.43
C ALA A 23 -0.13 -5.78 -3.32
N ASP A 24 0.35 -6.54 -2.34
CA ASP A 24 -0.10 -7.91 -2.09
C ASP A 24 -1.57 -7.92 -1.65
N HIS A 25 -1.94 -7.02 -0.74
CA HIS A 25 -3.32 -6.88 -0.28
C HIS A 25 -4.28 -6.47 -1.41
N TYR A 26 -3.84 -5.60 -2.33
CA TYR A 26 -4.63 -5.28 -3.53
C TYR A 26 -4.71 -6.44 -4.51
N GLN A 27 -3.66 -7.24 -4.64
CA GLN A 27 -3.67 -8.43 -5.48
C GLN A 27 -4.67 -9.46 -4.94
N TYR A 28 -4.68 -9.63 -3.62
CA TYR A 28 -5.63 -10.47 -2.93
C TYR A 28 -7.08 -9.99 -3.11
N ALA A 29 -7.33 -8.68 -2.94
CA ALA A 29 -8.65 -8.10 -3.20
C ALA A 29 -9.11 -8.26 -4.65
N ALA A 30 -8.19 -8.14 -5.62
CA ALA A 30 -8.50 -8.34 -7.03
C ALA A 30 -8.89 -9.80 -7.34
N ASP A 31 -8.19 -10.76 -6.75
CA ASP A 31 -8.48 -12.20 -6.87
C ASP A 31 -9.82 -12.56 -6.21
N PHE A 32 -10.07 -12.05 -5.01
CA PHE A 32 -11.32 -12.26 -4.29
C PHE A 32 -12.55 -11.70 -5.02
N LEU A 33 -12.41 -10.53 -5.65
CA LEU A 33 -13.49 -9.85 -6.35
C LEU A 33 -13.54 -10.17 -7.86
N GLU A 34 -12.96 -11.28 -8.29
CA GLU A 34 -12.83 -11.65 -9.71
C GLU A 34 -14.16 -11.50 -10.48
N GLY A 35 -14.11 -10.84 -11.64
CA GLY A 35 -15.28 -10.58 -12.49
C GLY A 35 -16.06 -9.30 -12.16
N SER A 36 -15.69 -8.58 -11.09
CA SER A 36 -16.25 -7.26 -10.78
C SER A 36 -15.37 -6.11 -11.30
N ALA A 37 -15.97 -4.93 -11.50
CA ALA A 37 -15.21 -3.71 -11.82
C ALA A 37 -14.21 -3.32 -10.71
N ALA A 38 -14.46 -3.74 -9.47
CA ALA A 38 -13.57 -3.52 -8.35
C ALA A 38 -12.28 -4.34 -8.46
N SER A 39 -12.33 -5.52 -9.09
CA SER A 39 -11.14 -6.33 -9.38
C SER A 39 -10.18 -5.60 -10.33
N ASP A 40 -10.69 -5.00 -11.41
CA ASP A 40 -9.88 -4.23 -12.36
C ASP A 40 -9.20 -3.02 -11.69
N VAL A 41 -9.94 -2.32 -10.83
CA VAL A 41 -9.39 -1.20 -10.04
C VAL A 41 -8.30 -1.69 -9.08
N CYS A 42 -8.52 -2.78 -8.36
CA CYS A 42 -7.52 -3.36 -7.47
C CYS A 42 -6.27 -3.78 -8.26
N ALA A 43 -6.43 -4.46 -9.41
CA ALA A 43 -5.32 -4.86 -10.27
C ALA A 43 -4.55 -3.66 -10.87
N LYS A 44 -5.21 -2.53 -11.10
CA LYS A 44 -4.53 -1.27 -11.44
C LYS A 44 -3.67 -0.78 -10.26
N LEU A 45 -4.24 -0.74 -9.05
CA LEU A 45 -3.55 -0.30 -7.85
C LEU A 45 -2.35 -1.19 -7.49
N VAL A 46 -2.41 -2.51 -7.72
CA VAL A 46 -1.25 -3.41 -7.59
C VAL A 46 -0.07 -2.91 -8.42
N ARG A 47 -0.31 -2.57 -9.69
CA ARG A 47 0.73 -2.11 -10.60
C ARG A 47 1.34 -0.78 -10.16
N GLU A 48 0.50 0.15 -9.71
CA GLU A 48 0.95 1.45 -9.20
C GLU A 48 1.80 1.28 -7.92
N ARG A 49 1.36 0.46 -6.97
CA ARG A 49 2.09 0.17 -5.73
C ARG A 49 3.43 -0.51 -5.99
N ARG A 50 3.46 -1.52 -6.86
CA ARG A 50 4.73 -2.18 -7.27
C ARG A 50 5.68 -1.22 -7.98
N GLY A 51 5.15 -0.32 -8.81
CA GLY A 51 5.94 0.73 -9.46
C GLY A 51 6.59 1.66 -8.44
N LEU A 52 5.85 2.12 -7.44
CA LEU A 52 6.40 2.95 -6.35
C LEU A 52 7.41 2.17 -5.51
N ALA A 53 7.12 0.93 -5.14
CA ALA A 53 8.06 0.07 -4.42
C ALA A 53 9.39 -0.04 -5.18
N ALA A 54 9.36 -0.25 -6.51
CA ALA A 54 10.56 -0.29 -7.32
C ALA A 54 11.38 1.01 -7.27
N ARG A 55 10.71 2.18 -7.25
CA ARG A 55 11.40 3.48 -7.10
C ARG A 55 12.04 3.65 -5.72
N VAL A 56 11.37 3.22 -4.66
CA VAL A 56 11.95 3.23 -3.30
C VAL A 56 13.13 2.26 -3.20
N ALA A 57 13.03 1.08 -3.83
CA ALA A 57 14.13 0.13 -3.91
C ALA A 57 15.37 0.71 -4.63
N ASP A 58 15.16 1.54 -5.65
CA ASP A 58 16.26 2.26 -6.32
C ASP A 58 16.95 3.24 -5.35
N ALA A 59 16.17 4.04 -4.62
CA ALA A 59 16.70 4.97 -3.62
C ALA A 59 17.48 4.27 -2.48
N ILE A 60 17.08 3.05 -2.09
CA ILE A 60 17.83 2.22 -1.13
C ILE A 60 19.18 1.78 -1.72
N ARG A 61 19.19 1.35 -3.00
CA ARG A 61 20.43 0.95 -3.69
C ARG A 61 21.40 2.12 -3.87
N GLU A 62 20.89 3.30 -4.21
CA GLU A 62 21.68 4.53 -4.30
C GLU A 62 22.32 4.92 -2.95
N SER A 63 21.68 4.54 -1.85
CA SER A 63 22.20 4.74 -0.49
C SER A 63 23.29 3.73 -0.08
N GLY A 64 23.54 2.71 -0.93
CA GLY A 64 24.52 1.66 -0.73
C GLY A 64 24.00 0.42 0.01
N GLU A 65 22.68 0.25 0.11
CA GLU A 65 22.03 -0.89 0.76
C GLU A 65 21.24 -1.75 -0.22
N LEU A 66 20.84 -2.94 0.22
CA LEU A 66 19.94 -3.80 -0.51
C LEU A 66 18.51 -3.59 0.00
N PRO A 67 17.52 -3.46 -0.89
CA PRO A 67 16.13 -3.32 -0.47
C PRO A 67 15.68 -4.59 0.26
N GLY A 68 15.10 -4.43 1.45
CA GLY A 68 14.45 -5.52 2.15
C GLY A 68 13.27 -6.05 1.35
N GLU A 69 13.09 -7.37 1.33
CA GLU A 69 11.90 -8.00 0.79
C GLU A 69 10.77 -7.91 1.83
N ALA A 70 9.55 -7.61 1.41
CA ALA A 70 8.39 -7.88 2.24
C ALA A 70 8.32 -9.38 2.52
N ASP A 71 8.21 -9.74 3.80
CA ASP A 71 7.80 -11.08 4.20
C ASP A 71 6.39 -11.30 3.64
N ARG A 72 6.29 -12.00 2.50
CA ARG A 72 5.03 -12.52 1.99
C ARG A 72 4.61 -13.65 2.91
N ASP A 73 4.06 -13.26 4.05
CA ASP A 73 3.56 -14.18 5.03
C ASP A 73 2.22 -14.74 4.52
N LEU A 74 2.22 -16.03 4.20
CA LEU A 74 1.00 -16.72 3.77
C LEU A 74 -0.09 -16.64 4.84
N GLU A 75 0.28 -16.51 6.13
CA GLU A 75 -0.67 -16.35 7.23
C GLU A 75 -1.30 -14.95 7.20
N ALA A 76 -0.56 -13.90 6.80
CA ALA A 76 -1.12 -12.57 6.62
C ALA A 76 -2.17 -12.52 5.50
N ALA A 77 -1.90 -13.19 4.37
CA ALA A 77 -2.87 -13.31 3.29
C ALA A 77 -4.13 -14.08 3.71
N GLU A 78 -3.97 -15.17 4.46
CA GLU A 78 -5.09 -15.96 4.98
C GLU A 78 -5.91 -15.18 6.02
N GLN A 79 -5.27 -14.38 6.86
CA GLN A 79 -5.95 -13.51 7.83
C GLN A 79 -6.79 -12.43 7.12
N ILE A 80 -6.32 -11.92 5.98
CA ILE A 80 -7.08 -10.95 5.17
C ILE A 80 -8.28 -11.62 4.51
N ARG A 81 -8.10 -12.84 3.99
CA ARG A 81 -9.21 -13.64 3.48
C ARG A 81 -10.30 -13.81 4.53
N GLN A 82 -9.93 -14.29 5.70
CA GLN A 82 -10.86 -14.50 6.81
C GLN A 82 -11.56 -13.22 7.24
N ARG A 83 -10.86 -12.08 7.21
CA ARG A 83 -11.48 -10.77 7.50
C ARG A 83 -12.49 -10.37 6.43
N PHE A 84 -12.20 -10.58 5.14
CA PHE A 84 -13.16 -10.32 4.08
C PHE A 84 -14.38 -11.23 4.24
N GLU A 85 -14.18 -12.54 4.36
CA GLU A 85 -15.27 -13.52 4.58
C GLU A 85 -16.13 -13.17 5.80
N ALA A 86 -15.52 -12.71 6.90
CA ALA A 86 -16.24 -12.29 8.11
C ALA A 86 -17.01 -10.96 7.95
N LEU A 87 -16.62 -10.11 6.99
CA LEU A 87 -17.31 -8.85 6.67
C LEU A 87 -18.46 -9.05 5.66
N VAL A 88 -18.55 -10.22 5.01
CA VAL A 88 -19.62 -10.54 4.04
C VAL A 88 -20.92 -10.91 4.76
N GLU A 89 -21.62 -9.90 5.30
CA GLU A 89 -23.08 -9.98 5.48
C GLU A 89 -23.75 -9.12 4.38
N GLY A 90 -23.61 -9.54 3.12
CA GLY A 90 -24.28 -8.88 1.99
C GLY A 90 -23.36 -8.60 0.80
N ASP A 91 -22.81 -7.37 0.73
CA ASP A 91 -22.10 -6.87 -0.44
C ASP A 91 -20.58 -6.99 -0.30
N GLU A 92 -20.02 -8.01 -0.98
CA GLU A 92 -18.59 -8.34 -0.97
C GLU A 92 -17.72 -7.17 -1.45
N VAL A 93 -18.18 -6.44 -2.47
CA VAL A 93 -17.45 -5.29 -3.03
C VAL A 93 -17.33 -4.16 -2.01
N SER A 94 -18.45 -3.76 -1.40
CA SER A 94 -18.49 -2.70 -0.40
C SER A 94 -17.66 -3.03 0.84
N ALA A 95 -17.70 -4.28 1.30
CA ALA A 95 -16.89 -4.75 2.42
C ALA A 95 -15.37 -4.63 2.12
N VAL A 96 -14.93 -5.12 0.96
CA VAL A 96 -13.53 -5.04 0.54
C VAL A 96 -13.10 -3.60 0.29
N VAL A 97 -13.93 -2.80 -0.39
CA VAL A 97 -13.67 -1.38 -0.65
C VAL A 97 -13.50 -0.60 0.65
N THR A 98 -14.38 -0.81 1.63
CA THR A 98 -14.31 -0.17 2.94
C THR A 98 -13.02 -0.54 3.67
N HIS A 99 -12.71 -1.84 3.74
CA HIS A 99 -11.45 -2.30 4.35
C HIS A 99 -10.22 -1.72 3.64
N ARG A 100 -10.25 -1.61 2.30
CA ARG A 100 -9.15 -1.01 1.56
C ARG A 100 -9.02 0.49 1.79
N LEU A 101 -10.13 1.22 1.91
CA LEU A 101 -10.11 2.66 2.25
C LEU A 101 -9.54 2.91 3.65
N ASP A 102 -9.84 2.05 4.62
CA ASP A 102 -9.28 2.14 5.97
C ASP A 102 -7.75 1.93 5.96
N ALA A 103 -7.29 0.86 5.31
CA ALA A 103 -5.86 0.58 5.16
C ALA A 103 -5.09 1.69 4.39
N GLU A 104 -5.74 2.39 3.46
CA GLU A 104 -5.18 3.59 2.81
C GLU A 104 -5.04 4.76 3.79
N GLY A 105 -5.98 4.89 4.73
CA GLY A 105 -5.88 5.84 5.85
C GLY A 105 -4.73 5.50 6.79
N GLU A 106 -4.56 4.23 7.15
CA GLU A 106 -3.44 3.76 7.96
C GLU A 106 -2.10 4.01 7.27
N PHE A 107 -2.00 3.71 5.97
CA PHE A 107 -0.78 3.95 5.20
C PHE A 107 -0.44 5.44 5.11
N LEU A 108 -1.43 6.32 4.96
CA LEU A 108 -1.20 7.77 5.02
C LEU A 108 -0.71 8.22 6.41
N ALA A 109 -1.26 7.67 7.47
CA ALA A 109 -0.84 7.99 8.83
C ALA A 109 0.61 7.55 9.08
N PHE A 110 0.99 6.36 8.63
CA PHE A 110 2.37 5.86 8.64
C PHE A 110 3.32 6.78 7.84
N LEU A 111 2.91 7.19 6.63
CA LEU A 111 3.70 8.11 5.81
C LEU A 111 3.99 9.43 6.54
N GLU A 112 2.98 10.02 7.18
CA GLU A 112 3.11 11.33 7.84
C GLU A 112 3.83 11.25 9.19
N ARG A 113 3.67 10.16 9.95
CA ARG A 113 4.19 10.03 11.31
C ARG A 113 5.60 9.43 11.37
N ASP A 114 5.87 8.43 10.55
CA ASP A 114 7.06 7.59 10.69
C ASP A 114 8.05 7.82 9.54
N VAL A 115 7.55 8.01 8.32
CA VAL A 115 8.40 8.09 7.11
C VAL A 115 8.84 9.53 6.81
N ARG A 116 7.89 10.47 6.73
CA ARG A 116 8.14 11.88 6.40
C ARG A 116 9.19 12.58 7.28
N PRO A 117 9.19 12.47 8.63
CA PRO A 117 10.19 13.16 9.45
C PRO A 117 11.62 12.62 9.24
N LEU A 118 11.77 11.39 8.76
CA LEU A 118 13.06 10.71 8.61
C LEU A 118 13.66 10.83 7.19
N LEU A 119 12.82 10.90 6.15
CA LEU A 119 13.28 11.11 4.78
C LEU A 119 13.53 12.58 4.44
N GLY A 120 12.83 13.50 5.11
CA GLY A 120 13.01 14.95 4.94
C GLY A 120 12.87 15.42 3.48
N ASP A 121 13.54 16.53 3.15
CA ASP A 121 13.49 17.13 1.81
C ASP A 121 14.21 16.31 0.73
N THR A 122 15.21 15.50 1.13
CA THR A 122 16.04 14.69 0.21
C THR A 122 15.21 13.74 -0.65
N HIS A 123 14.12 13.20 -0.09
CA HIS A 123 13.20 12.30 -0.80
C HIS A 123 11.77 12.88 -0.87
N SER A 124 11.65 14.21 -0.89
CA SER A 124 10.36 14.91 -0.98
C SER A 124 9.52 14.49 -2.19
N GLU A 125 10.16 14.12 -3.31
CA GLU A 125 9.46 13.56 -4.48
C GLU A 125 8.82 12.20 -4.15
N LEU A 126 9.54 11.27 -3.54
CA LEU A 126 9.00 9.95 -3.17
C LEU A 126 7.85 10.07 -2.16
N LEU A 127 7.96 11.00 -1.21
CA LEU A 127 6.88 11.29 -0.25
C LEU A 127 5.64 11.86 -0.96
N SER A 128 5.84 12.80 -1.89
CA SER A 128 4.76 13.42 -2.65
C SER A 128 4.05 12.40 -3.54
N GLU A 129 4.80 11.54 -4.22
CA GLU A 129 4.26 10.49 -5.10
C GLU A 129 3.54 9.40 -4.30
N SER A 130 4.08 8.99 -3.15
CA SER A 130 3.41 8.04 -2.24
C SER A 130 2.07 8.59 -1.76
N ARG A 131 2.03 9.88 -1.36
CA ARG A 131 0.81 10.54 -0.92
C ARG A 131 -0.22 10.69 -2.05
N LYS A 132 0.20 11.10 -3.24
CA LYS A 132 -0.69 11.18 -4.41
C LYS A 132 -1.26 9.81 -4.77
N SER A 133 -0.46 8.75 -4.64
CA SER A 133 -0.93 7.40 -4.90
C SER A 133 -1.99 6.94 -3.90
N VAL A 134 -1.87 7.30 -2.62
CA VAL A 134 -2.94 7.09 -1.63
C VAL A 134 -4.21 7.85 -2.00
N ASP A 135 -4.09 9.13 -2.35
CA ASP A 135 -5.23 9.96 -2.71
C ASP A 135 -5.97 9.40 -3.94
N HIS A 136 -5.20 9.02 -4.97
CA HIS A 136 -5.74 8.38 -6.17
C HIS A 136 -6.41 7.04 -5.87
N ALA A 137 -5.81 6.21 -5.00
CA ALA A 137 -6.41 4.95 -4.59
C ALA A 137 -7.76 5.17 -3.88
N ARG A 138 -7.84 6.15 -2.98
CA ARG A 138 -9.07 6.49 -2.27
C ARG A 138 -10.15 7.04 -3.19
N GLU A 139 -9.78 7.84 -4.19
CA GLU A 139 -10.71 8.33 -5.21
C GLU A 139 -11.31 7.18 -6.03
N LEU A 140 -10.45 6.29 -6.55
CA LEU A 140 -10.90 5.13 -7.33
C LEU A 140 -11.79 4.20 -6.50
N LEU A 141 -11.39 3.87 -5.28
CA LEU A 141 -12.16 3.01 -4.38
C LEU A 141 -13.48 3.67 -3.95
N GLY A 142 -13.47 4.97 -3.66
CA GLY A 142 -14.67 5.72 -3.30
C GLY A 142 -15.70 5.76 -4.42
N SER A 143 -15.26 5.79 -5.68
CA SER A 143 -16.16 5.72 -6.85
C SER A 143 -16.87 4.36 -6.98
N LEU A 144 -16.29 3.28 -6.46
CA LEU A 144 -16.87 1.95 -6.45
C LEU A 144 -17.91 1.78 -5.32
N GLY A 145 -17.63 2.33 -4.13
CA GLY A 145 -18.54 2.24 -2.98
C GLY A 145 -19.80 3.10 -3.10
N ALA A 146 -19.79 4.13 -3.95
CA ALA A 146 -20.95 5.00 -4.20
C ALA A 146 -21.95 4.45 -5.24
N GLY A 147 -21.60 3.35 -5.93
CA GLY A 147 -22.38 2.80 -7.05
C GLY A 147 -23.29 1.62 -6.71
N GLY A 148 -23.50 1.30 -5.44
CA GLY A 148 -24.43 0.27 -5.00
C GLY A 148 -25.88 0.77 -4.99
N GLU A 149 -26.51 0.84 -6.17
CA GLU A 149 -27.96 0.94 -6.37
C GLU A 149 -28.47 -0.17 -7.30
#